data_AF-A0A954LJP8-F1
#
_entry.id   AF-A0A954LJP8-F1
#
_cell.length_a   1.000
_cell.length_b   1.000
_cell.length_c   1.000
_cell.angle_alpha   90.00
_cell.angle_beta   90.00
_cell.angle_gamma   90.00
#
_symmetry.space_group_name_H-M   'P 1'
#
loop_
_entity.id
_entity.type
_entity.pdbx_description
1 polymer ?
#
loop_
_entity_poly.entity_id
_entity_poly.type
_entity_poly.pdbx_seq_one_letter_code
_entity_poly.pdbx_strand_id
1 'polypeptide(L)'
;RQLAVEFVIPEPGVYSWWVDLKDLQGFQNANAPRYEVRGTADLVPDVWIDEPARDRNVTPTAMVPLIVGAKDDLGLKEMRIQYRVGEDPKTPPITIPLFSGDDRPKQHRVEYEWELADLKLKPGMIVTFHAEALDDYDLDKQHVGRSIERKLMIVSPQEKTAELGFQQGGLIDELDTAHKMQEQTHDQVEQLKIQLQKTGKLRFEDIDLLKRLEIEQRQINARLSHPEEGLTAHTEEILKELKQNKINDPEMEQRLRGIATEIAILQEDHLPTIEQELTNTRKMAQTKNGLKPEDNGEEKLKPDKPVSRDEKAALERADNNQQAVLDSLGELLAQLSEWRHHRDLTGEVRDLIDTQEAINRDTAEVGRKTFGKRERDLTPQEQADLARLADRQRKQSARVDDLSKNFEEITKQLEKTSPTAAEILTDANAHLR
;
A
#
# COMPACT_ATOMS: atom_id res chain seq x y z
N ARG A 1 -33.63 28.90 -56.40
CA ARG A 1 -34.60 28.18 -55.55
C ARG A 1 -33.80 27.21 -54.70
N GLN A 2 -33.95 27.25 -53.38
CA GLN A 2 -33.25 26.34 -52.47
C GLN A 2 -34.26 25.28 -52.03
N LEU A 3 -33.88 24.01 -52.15
CA LEU A 3 -34.64 22.88 -51.64
C LEU A 3 -33.93 22.39 -50.38
N ALA A 4 -34.62 22.37 -49.25
CA ALA A 4 -34.14 21.82 -48.00
C ALA A 4 -35.03 20.63 -47.62
N VAL A 5 -34.40 19.53 -47.21
CA VAL A 5 -35.07 18.30 -46.78
C VAL A 5 -34.34 17.83 -45.52
N GLU A 6 -35.12 17.43 -44.52
CA GLU A 6 -34.63 16.83 -43.27
C GLU A 6 -35.03 15.35 -43.23
N PHE A 7 -34.15 14.51 -42.71
CA PHE A 7 -34.41 13.08 -42.51
C PHE A 7 -33.58 12.57 -41.32
N VAL A 8 -34.04 11.48 -40.71
CA VAL A 8 -33.38 10.85 -39.56
C VAL A 8 -32.60 9.63 -40.03
N ILE A 9 -31.40 9.44 -39.48
CA ILE A 9 -30.63 8.21 -39.65
C ILE A 9 -31.00 7.29 -38.48
N PRO A 10 -31.73 6.19 -38.72
CA PRO A 10 -32.31 5.40 -37.63
C PRO A 10 -31.29 4.47 -36.94
N GLU A 11 -30.23 4.08 -37.64
CA GLU A 11 -29.20 3.17 -37.11
C GLU A 11 -27.79 3.63 -37.51
N PRO A 12 -26.76 3.26 -36.75
CA PRO A 12 -25.38 3.46 -37.16
C PRO A 12 -25.07 2.70 -38.45
N GLY A 13 -24.42 3.35 -39.41
CA GLY A 13 -24.14 2.73 -40.70
C GLY A 13 -23.67 3.71 -41.76
N VAL A 14 -23.28 3.16 -42.91
CA VAL A 14 -22.94 3.94 -44.10
C VAL A 14 -24.15 3.93 -45.03
N TYR A 15 -24.72 5.11 -45.24
CA TYR A 15 -25.88 5.32 -46.09
C TYR A 15 -25.48 6.11 -47.33
N SER A 16 -25.98 5.70 -48.49
CA SER A 16 -25.79 6.43 -49.74
C SER A 16 -27.09 7.12 -50.11
N TRP A 17 -27.07 8.46 -50.12
CA TRP A 17 -28.22 9.30 -50.45
C TRP A 17 -28.04 9.98 -51.81
N TRP A 18 -29.13 10.21 -52.52
CA TRP A 18 -29.15 10.98 -53.76
C TRP A 18 -30.50 11.68 -53.92
N VAL A 19 -30.54 12.71 -54.75
CA VAL A 19 -31.78 13.45 -55.07
C VAL A 19 -32.15 13.16 -56.52
N ASP A 20 -33.26 12.46 -56.72
CA ASP A 20 -33.85 12.24 -58.04
C ASP A 20 -34.69 13.45 -58.45
N LEU A 21 -34.28 14.13 -59.51
CA LEU A 21 -34.98 15.29 -60.06
C LEU A 21 -35.69 14.87 -61.34
N LYS A 22 -37.02 15.08 -61.38
CA LYS A 22 -37.84 14.87 -62.56
C LYS A 22 -38.46 16.18 -63.02
N ASP A 23 -38.24 16.54 -64.27
CA ASP A 23 -38.85 17.74 -64.85
C ASP A 23 -40.32 17.53 -65.27
N LEU A 24 -40.99 18.60 -65.72
CA LEU A 24 -42.40 18.56 -66.15
C LEU A 24 -42.64 17.70 -67.41
N GLN A 25 -41.60 17.39 -68.17
CA GLN A 25 -41.64 16.59 -69.39
C GLN A 25 -41.26 15.12 -69.14
N GLY A 26 -40.88 14.80 -67.89
CA GLY A 26 -40.59 13.47 -67.43
C GLY A 26 -39.14 13.05 -67.52
N PHE A 27 -38.22 13.96 -67.89
CA PHE A 27 -36.79 13.66 -67.89
C PHE A 27 -36.25 13.61 -66.48
N GLN A 28 -35.37 12.64 -66.23
CA GLN A 28 -34.73 12.40 -64.93
C GLN A 28 -33.22 12.68 -65.03
N ASN A 29 -32.58 13.00 -63.90
CA ASN A 29 -31.13 13.08 -63.81
C ASN A 29 -30.51 11.67 -63.76
N ALA A 30 -30.18 11.11 -64.93
CA ALA A 30 -29.71 9.72 -65.06
C ALA A 30 -28.50 9.34 -64.16
N ASN A 31 -27.67 10.32 -63.78
CA ASN A 31 -26.55 10.15 -62.86
C ASN A 31 -26.67 11.12 -61.68
N ALA A 32 -27.64 10.90 -60.80
CA ALA A 32 -27.77 11.66 -59.57
C ALA A 32 -26.48 11.52 -58.72
N PRO A 33 -25.84 12.63 -58.28
CA PRO A 33 -24.71 12.57 -57.38
C PRO A 33 -25.08 11.82 -56.09
N ARG A 34 -24.21 10.89 -55.67
CA ARG A 34 -24.37 10.15 -54.42
C ARG A 34 -23.57 10.82 -53.32
N TYR A 35 -24.22 10.97 -52.18
CA TYR A 35 -23.65 11.51 -50.96
C TYR A 35 -23.57 10.38 -49.94
N GLU A 36 -22.37 10.10 -49.45
CA GLU A 36 -22.19 9.20 -48.33
C GLU A 36 -22.51 9.95 -47.03
N VAL A 37 -23.39 9.38 -46.23
CA VAL A 37 -23.69 9.85 -44.88
C VAL A 37 -23.41 8.70 -43.93
N ARG A 38 -22.55 8.94 -42.95
CA ARG A 38 -22.17 7.93 -41.96
C ARG A 38 -22.83 8.27 -40.63
N GLY A 39 -23.74 7.41 -40.18
CA GLY A 39 -24.24 7.44 -38.80
C GLY A 39 -23.27 6.70 -37.90
N THR A 40 -22.76 7.37 -36.86
CA THR A 40 -21.97 6.75 -35.79
C THR A 40 -22.87 6.50 -34.60
N ALA A 41 -22.75 5.32 -33.99
CA ALA A 41 -23.40 5.05 -32.72
C ALA A 41 -22.77 5.93 -31.66
N ASP A 42 -23.61 6.59 -30.87
CA ASP A 42 -23.15 7.25 -29.66
C ASP A 42 -22.82 6.19 -28.60
N LEU A 43 -21.76 6.41 -27.84
CA LEU A 43 -21.30 5.49 -26.81
C LEU A 43 -21.64 6.07 -25.44
N VAL A 44 -21.96 5.19 -24.49
CA VAL A 44 -22.08 5.64 -23.10
C VAL A 44 -20.70 6.07 -22.57
N PRO A 45 -20.65 7.02 -21.62
CA PRO A 45 -19.40 7.44 -20.99
C PRO A 45 -18.61 6.26 -20.41
N ASP A 46 -17.28 6.30 -20.55
CA ASP A 46 -16.36 5.44 -19.81
C ASP A 46 -16.06 6.08 -18.45
N VAL A 47 -16.23 5.34 -17.36
CA VAL A 47 -16.19 5.87 -15.98
C VAL A 47 -15.36 4.96 -15.09
N TRP A 48 -14.43 5.52 -14.33
CA TRP A 48 -13.56 4.78 -13.43
C TRP A 48 -13.34 5.52 -12.11
N ILE A 49 -12.93 4.75 -11.10
CA ILE A 49 -12.56 5.25 -9.77
C ILE A 49 -11.06 5.01 -9.63
N ASP A 50 -10.28 6.10 -9.57
CA ASP A 50 -8.84 6.05 -9.32
C ASP A 50 -8.57 5.80 -7.83
N GLU A 51 -9.31 6.48 -6.94
CA GLU A 51 -9.22 6.32 -5.49
C GLU A 51 -10.62 6.18 -4.87
N PRO A 52 -10.85 5.18 -3.99
CA PRO A 52 -9.93 4.09 -3.65
C PRO A 52 -9.79 3.09 -4.81
N ALA A 53 -8.55 2.71 -5.13
CA ALA A 53 -8.26 1.79 -6.24
C ALA A 53 -8.89 0.38 -6.07
N ARG A 54 -9.11 -0.04 -4.82
CA ARG A 54 -9.67 -1.34 -4.41
C ARG A 54 -10.58 -1.19 -3.21
N ASP A 55 -11.25 -2.26 -2.81
CA ASP A 55 -12.03 -2.29 -1.58
C ASP A 55 -11.13 -2.00 -0.36
N ARG A 56 -11.70 -1.33 0.66
CA ARG A 56 -10.96 -0.85 1.84
C ARG A 56 -11.73 -1.11 3.12
N ASN A 57 -10.97 -1.34 4.20
CA ASN A 57 -11.48 -1.28 5.55
C ASN A 57 -11.28 0.15 6.08
N VAL A 58 -12.36 0.76 6.58
CA VAL A 58 -12.35 2.14 7.08
C VAL A 58 -13.10 2.26 8.40
N THR A 59 -12.77 3.27 9.20
CA THR A 59 -13.51 3.55 10.45
C THR A 59 -14.84 4.26 10.17
N PRO A 60 -15.81 4.25 11.11
CA PRO A 60 -17.09 4.95 10.95
C PRO A 60 -16.95 6.46 10.74
N THR A 61 -15.83 7.04 11.16
CA THR A 61 -15.56 8.48 11.10
C THR A 61 -14.49 8.82 10.05
N ALA A 62 -14.12 7.88 9.20
CA ALA A 62 -13.08 8.08 8.20
C ALA A 62 -13.45 9.19 7.19
N MET A 63 -12.42 9.83 6.68
CA MET A 63 -12.46 10.75 5.55
C MET A 63 -11.82 10.04 4.35
N VAL A 64 -12.66 9.60 3.42
CA VAL A 64 -12.26 8.76 2.29
C VAL A 64 -12.09 9.64 1.06
N PRO A 65 -10.88 9.78 0.49
CA PRO A 65 -10.71 10.49 -0.78
C PRO A 65 -11.32 9.67 -1.91
N LEU A 66 -12.16 10.31 -2.71
CA LEU A 66 -12.71 9.78 -3.94
C LEU A 66 -12.09 10.55 -5.11
N ILE A 67 -11.45 9.82 -6.01
CA ILE A 67 -10.99 10.38 -7.28
C ILE A 67 -11.69 9.62 -8.40
N VAL A 68 -12.52 10.33 -9.15
CA VAL A 68 -13.36 9.76 -10.20
C VAL A 68 -13.02 10.40 -11.53
N GLY A 69 -12.77 9.57 -12.53
CA GLY A 69 -12.56 9.98 -13.91
C GLY A 69 -13.72 9.51 -14.80
N ALA A 70 -14.06 10.34 -15.79
CA ALA A 70 -14.94 9.94 -16.87
C ALA A 70 -14.45 10.50 -18.20
N LYS A 71 -14.78 9.80 -19.29
CA LYS A 71 -14.49 10.21 -20.66
C LYS A 71 -15.66 9.85 -21.58
N ASP A 72 -15.96 10.76 -22.49
CA ASP A 72 -17.07 10.62 -23.43
C ASP A 72 -16.73 11.30 -24.78
N ASP A 73 -17.35 10.86 -25.87
CA ASP A 73 -17.12 11.41 -27.21
C ASP A 73 -17.98 12.64 -27.54
N LEU A 74 -19.19 12.75 -26.98
CA LEU A 74 -20.08 13.91 -27.12
C LEU A 74 -19.82 14.98 -26.05
N GLY A 75 -19.49 14.56 -24.83
CA GLY A 75 -19.17 15.44 -23.71
C GLY A 75 -19.99 15.11 -22.46
N LEU A 76 -19.33 15.22 -21.30
CA LEU A 76 -19.92 14.88 -20.01
C LEU A 76 -20.84 16.00 -19.51
N LYS A 77 -22.06 15.64 -19.17
CA LYS A 77 -23.06 16.54 -18.59
C LYS A 77 -23.06 16.50 -17.08
N GLU A 78 -23.00 15.31 -16.49
CA GLU A 78 -23.05 15.09 -15.05
C GLU A 78 -22.12 13.95 -14.63
N MET A 79 -21.56 14.05 -13.42
CA MET A 79 -20.89 12.93 -12.74
C MET A 79 -21.40 12.84 -11.29
N ARG A 80 -21.59 11.63 -10.80
CA ARG A 80 -22.09 11.36 -9.44
C ARG A 80 -21.57 10.05 -8.87
N ILE A 81 -21.52 9.94 -7.55
CA ILE A 81 -21.41 8.65 -6.86
C ILE A 81 -22.82 8.19 -6.48
N GLN A 82 -23.07 6.90 -6.67
CA GLN A 82 -24.21 6.19 -6.11
C GLN A 82 -23.70 5.25 -5.03
N TYR A 83 -24.23 5.34 -3.82
CA TYR A 83 -23.85 4.44 -2.74
C TYR A 83 -25.03 3.85 -1.97
N ARG A 84 -24.80 2.71 -1.33
CA ARG A 84 -25.75 2.01 -0.47
C ARG A 84 -25.07 1.57 0.80
N VAL A 85 -25.84 1.58 1.89
CA VAL A 85 -25.38 1.13 3.19
C VAL A 85 -26.09 -0.19 3.53
N GLY A 86 -25.31 -1.24 3.79
CA GLY A 86 -25.80 -2.60 4.00
C GLY A 86 -25.92 -3.42 2.72
N GLU A 87 -26.41 -4.65 2.86
CA GLU A 87 -26.46 -5.64 1.76
C GLU A 87 -27.83 -5.74 1.08
N ASP A 88 -28.86 -5.01 1.50
CA ASP A 88 -30.19 -5.11 0.88
C ASP A 88 -30.20 -4.39 -0.49
N PRO A 89 -30.26 -5.14 -1.61
CA PRO A 89 -30.23 -4.55 -2.94
C PRO A 89 -31.50 -3.76 -3.29
N LYS A 90 -32.56 -3.86 -2.48
CA LYS A 90 -33.80 -3.09 -2.64
C LYS A 90 -33.71 -1.69 -2.04
N THR A 91 -32.71 -1.42 -1.20
CA THR A 91 -32.49 -0.08 -0.67
C THR A 91 -32.10 0.85 -1.82
N PRO A 92 -32.83 1.95 -2.06
CA PRO A 92 -32.47 2.88 -3.12
C PRO A 92 -31.10 3.48 -2.84
N PRO A 93 -30.23 3.63 -3.87
CA PRO A 93 -28.94 4.26 -3.67
C PRO A 93 -29.10 5.74 -3.34
N ILE A 94 -28.15 6.26 -2.58
CA ILE A 94 -28.02 7.67 -2.25
C ILE A 94 -27.01 8.29 -3.22
N THR A 95 -27.34 9.46 -3.75
CA THR A 95 -26.52 10.17 -4.74
C THR A 95 -25.62 11.21 -4.05
N ILE A 96 -24.34 11.21 -4.41
CA ILE A 96 -23.41 12.32 -4.14
C ILE A 96 -23.07 12.97 -5.49
N PRO A 97 -23.53 14.20 -5.77
CA PRO A 97 -23.16 14.89 -7.00
C PRO A 97 -21.68 15.27 -6.97
N LEU A 98 -20.95 14.97 -8.06
CA LEU A 98 -19.54 15.30 -8.21
C LEU A 98 -19.32 16.46 -9.19
N PHE A 99 -20.02 16.43 -10.32
CA PHE A 99 -19.94 17.45 -11.36
C PHE A 99 -21.28 17.61 -12.05
N SER A 100 -21.63 18.85 -12.38
CA SER A 100 -22.76 19.22 -13.23
C SER A 100 -22.44 20.57 -13.84
N GLY A 101 -22.36 20.67 -15.17
CA GLY A 101 -21.98 21.94 -15.81
C GLY A 101 -22.19 21.96 -17.31
N ASP A 102 -22.36 23.16 -17.87
CA ASP A 102 -22.65 23.41 -19.28
C ASP A 102 -21.43 23.35 -20.21
N ASP A 103 -20.23 23.24 -19.64
CA ASP A 103 -18.97 23.23 -20.40
C ASP A 103 -18.75 21.93 -21.21
N ARG A 104 -19.56 20.89 -20.96
CA ARG A 104 -19.56 19.57 -21.61
C ARG A 104 -18.16 19.02 -21.94
N PRO A 105 -17.27 18.87 -20.93
CA PRO A 105 -15.93 18.39 -21.18
C PRO A 105 -15.94 16.95 -21.69
N LYS A 106 -15.12 16.64 -22.70
CA LYS A 106 -14.95 15.27 -23.20
C LYS A 106 -14.24 14.33 -22.21
N GLN A 107 -13.51 14.90 -21.25
CA GLN A 107 -12.87 14.17 -20.18
C GLN A 107 -12.84 15.05 -18.94
N HIS A 108 -13.21 14.48 -17.80
CA HIS A 108 -13.19 15.21 -16.53
C HIS A 108 -12.76 14.28 -15.39
N ARG A 109 -12.03 14.85 -14.43
CA ARG A 109 -11.55 14.17 -13.23
C ARG A 109 -11.94 15.02 -12.03
N VAL A 110 -12.63 14.41 -11.07
CA VAL A 110 -13.12 15.08 -9.87
C VAL A 110 -12.50 14.44 -8.64
N GLU A 111 -11.99 15.28 -7.73
CA GLU A 111 -11.54 14.89 -6.40
C GLU A 111 -12.59 15.30 -5.37
N TYR A 112 -12.96 14.39 -4.46
CA TYR A 112 -13.99 14.62 -3.45
C TYR A 112 -13.61 13.94 -2.13
N GLU A 113 -13.63 14.67 -1.03
CA GLU A 113 -13.39 14.12 0.31
C GLU A 113 -14.71 13.66 0.94
N TRP A 114 -14.88 12.36 1.09
CA TRP A 114 -16.10 11.79 1.65
C TRP A 114 -15.99 11.58 3.16
N GLU A 115 -16.66 12.44 3.94
CA GLU A 115 -16.77 12.28 5.39
C GLU A 115 -17.84 11.26 5.78
N LEU A 116 -17.42 10.12 6.32
CA LEU A 116 -18.33 9.04 6.72
C LEU A 116 -19.03 9.29 8.06
N ALA A 117 -18.52 10.23 8.86
CA ALA A 117 -19.05 10.52 10.20
C ALA A 117 -20.55 10.91 10.16
N ASP A 118 -20.98 11.60 9.10
CA ASP A 118 -22.35 12.05 8.91
C ASP A 118 -23.34 10.88 8.70
N LEU A 119 -22.85 9.74 8.24
CA LEU A 119 -23.66 8.56 7.94
C LEU A 119 -23.97 7.72 9.19
N LYS A 120 -23.36 8.03 10.34
CA LYS A 120 -23.57 7.34 11.62
C LYS A 120 -23.45 5.81 11.51
N LEU A 121 -22.43 5.37 10.77
CA LEU A 121 -22.15 3.97 10.51
C LEU A 121 -21.72 3.24 11.78
N LYS A 122 -21.93 1.92 11.81
CA LYS A 122 -21.46 1.03 12.88
C LYS A 122 -20.45 0.02 12.32
N PRO A 123 -19.48 -0.43 13.13
CA PRO A 123 -18.62 -1.54 12.76
C PRO A 123 -19.43 -2.76 12.29
N GLY A 124 -18.94 -3.46 11.27
CA GLY A 124 -19.58 -4.58 10.59
C GLY A 124 -20.51 -4.18 9.42
N MET A 125 -20.79 -2.89 9.24
CA MET A 125 -21.57 -2.42 8.08
C MET A 125 -20.71 -2.35 6.82
N ILE A 126 -21.34 -2.45 5.65
CA ILE A 126 -20.68 -2.33 4.34
C ILE A 126 -21.30 -1.15 3.60
N VAL A 127 -20.47 -0.27 3.06
CA VAL A 127 -20.90 0.76 2.10
C VAL A 127 -20.45 0.33 0.71
N THR A 128 -21.41 0.05 -0.17
CA THR A 128 -21.13 -0.28 -1.58
C THR A 128 -21.39 0.95 -2.43
N PHE A 129 -20.45 1.32 -3.30
CA PHE A 129 -20.58 2.50 -4.14
C PHE A 129 -20.00 2.31 -5.55
N HIS A 130 -20.49 3.07 -6.50
CA HIS A 130 -19.96 3.18 -7.86
C HIS A 130 -20.15 4.60 -8.38
N ALA A 131 -19.34 4.97 -9.37
CA ALA A 131 -19.48 6.24 -10.07
C ALA A 131 -20.39 6.08 -11.30
N GLU A 132 -21.17 7.11 -11.59
CA GLU A 132 -21.96 7.23 -12.82
C GLU A 132 -21.64 8.56 -13.50
N ALA A 133 -21.61 8.54 -14.83
CA ALA A 133 -21.53 9.75 -15.64
C ALA A 133 -22.63 9.75 -16.70
N LEU A 134 -23.14 10.94 -17.00
CA LEU A 134 -24.11 11.21 -18.03
C LEU A 134 -23.44 12.01 -19.14
N ASP A 135 -23.71 11.66 -20.39
CA ASP A 135 -23.33 12.48 -21.54
C ASP A 135 -24.40 13.54 -21.87
N ASP A 136 -24.17 14.28 -22.96
CA ASP A 136 -25.12 15.24 -23.53
C ASP A 136 -26.01 14.64 -24.63
N TYR A 137 -26.17 13.31 -24.68
CA TYR A 137 -27.04 12.65 -25.64
C TYR A 137 -28.51 13.02 -25.43
N ASP A 138 -29.17 13.54 -26.48
CA ASP A 138 -30.50 14.16 -26.40
C ASP A 138 -31.60 13.45 -27.20
N LEU A 139 -31.30 12.32 -27.87
CA LEU A 139 -32.22 11.67 -28.79
C LEU A 139 -33.16 10.64 -28.13
N ASP A 140 -32.66 9.79 -27.22
CA ASP A 140 -33.43 8.68 -26.63
C ASP A 140 -33.27 8.57 -25.09
N LYS A 141 -32.94 7.38 -24.57
CA LYS A 141 -32.70 7.16 -23.14
C LYS A 141 -31.37 7.78 -22.76
N GLN A 142 -31.34 8.33 -21.55
CA GLN A 142 -30.12 8.77 -20.91
C GLN A 142 -29.02 7.70 -21.02
N HIS A 143 -27.90 8.09 -21.61
CA HIS A 143 -26.70 7.28 -21.68
C HIS A 143 -25.92 7.48 -20.39
N VAL A 144 -25.90 6.42 -19.58
CA VAL A 144 -25.27 6.42 -18.26
C VAL A 144 -24.10 5.45 -18.29
N GLY A 145 -22.88 5.99 -18.24
CA GLY A 145 -21.67 5.23 -17.97
C GLY A 145 -21.59 4.85 -16.50
N ARG A 146 -21.05 3.66 -16.18
CA ARG A 146 -20.89 3.19 -14.79
C ARG A 146 -19.50 2.60 -14.57
N SER A 147 -18.90 2.96 -13.44
CA SER A 147 -17.69 2.29 -12.98
C SER A 147 -17.99 0.90 -12.41
N ILE A 148 -16.94 0.13 -12.19
CA ILE A 148 -16.97 -1.04 -11.30
C ILE A 148 -17.34 -0.62 -9.88
N GLU A 149 -18.07 -1.49 -9.18
CA GLU A 149 -18.44 -1.29 -7.77
C GLU A 149 -17.21 -1.39 -6.84
N ARG A 150 -17.28 -0.67 -5.73
CA ARG A 150 -16.30 -0.65 -4.64
C ARG A 150 -17.00 -0.82 -3.31
N LYS A 151 -16.31 -1.41 -2.35
CA LYS A 151 -16.82 -1.64 -1.00
C LYS A 151 -15.91 -1.02 0.05
N LEU A 152 -16.53 -0.31 0.97
CA LEU A 152 -15.93 0.12 2.23
C LEU A 152 -16.51 -0.74 3.34
N MET A 153 -15.68 -1.58 3.95
CA MET A 153 -16.05 -2.32 5.15
C MET A 153 -15.80 -1.43 6.36
N ILE A 154 -16.85 -1.19 7.15
CA ILE A 154 -16.75 -0.37 8.34
C ILE A 154 -16.22 -1.24 9.47
N VAL A 155 -15.01 -0.96 9.92
CA VAL A 155 -14.35 -1.66 11.02
C VAL A 155 -14.23 -0.74 12.24
N SER A 156 -14.09 -1.32 13.43
CA SER A 156 -13.83 -0.52 14.63
C SER A 156 -12.45 0.17 14.54
N PRO A 157 -12.25 1.30 15.24
CA PRO A 157 -10.93 1.92 15.35
C PRO A 157 -9.85 0.95 15.84
N GLN A 158 -10.20 0.04 16.75
CA GLN A 158 -9.29 -0.97 17.27
C GLN A 158 -8.87 -1.97 16.19
N GLU A 159 -9.82 -2.51 15.41
CA GLU A 159 -9.53 -3.41 14.29
C GLU A 159 -8.68 -2.72 13.24
N LYS A 160 -8.99 -1.45 12.90
CA LYS A 160 -8.17 -0.69 11.95
C LYS A 160 -6.76 -0.43 12.48
N THR A 161 -6.61 -0.13 13.76
CA THR A 161 -5.29 0.04 14.40
C THR A 161 -4.49 -1.26 14.35
N ALA A 162 -5.13 -2.41 14.59
CA ALA A 162 -4.49 -3.71 14.49
C ALA A 162 -4.06 -4.04 13.04
N GLU A 163 -4.91 -3.73 12.05
CA GLU A 163 -4.58 -3.86 10.62
C GLU A 163 -3.35 -3.03 10.24
N LEU A 164 -3.32 -1.74 10.62
CA LEU A 164 -2.18 -0.86 10.36
C LEU A 164 -0.92 -1.32 11.14
N GLY A 165 -1.10 -1.82 12.36
CA GLY A 165 -0.03 -2.41 13.15
C GLY A 165 0.55 -3.69 12.55
N PHE A 166 -0.24 -4.46 11.79
CA PHE A 166 0.24 -5.61 11.02
C PHE A 166 1.04 -5.15 9.79
N GLN A 167 0.55 -4.13 9.07
CA GLN A 167 1.28 -3.54 7.94
C GLN A 167 2.62 -2.93 8.36
N GLN A 168 2.66 -2.21 9.49
CA GLN A 168 3.91 -1.73 10.10
C GLN A 168 4.86 -2.90 10.42
N GLY A 169 4.33 -4.04 10.85
CA GLY A 169 5.12 -5.26 11.04
C GLY A 169 5.83 -5.70 9.76
N GLY A 170 5.12 -5.71 8.63
CA GLY A 170 5.69 -6.03 7.32
C GLY A 170 6.82 -5.07 6.91
N LEU A 171 6.67 -3.77 7.18
CA LEU A 171 7.74 -2.78 6.92
C LEU A 171 9.03 -3.11 7.67
N ILE A 172 8.93 -3.53 8.94
CA ILE A 172 10.10 -3.90 9.74
C ILE A 172 10.80 -5.13 9.14
N ASP A 173 10.04 -6.10 8.66
CA ASP A 173 10.60 -7.33 8.06
C ASP A 173 11.26 -7.03 6.69
N GLU A 174 10.69 -6.09 5.92
CA GLU A 174 11.30 -5.57 4.69
C GLU A 174 12.58 -4.77 4.97
N LEU A 175 12.60 -3.97 6.03
CA LEU A 175 13.77 -3.23 6.49
C LEU A 175 14.90 -4.19 6.91
N ASP A 176 14.59 -5.25 7.66
CA ASP A 176 15.54 -6.31 8.02
C ASP A 176 16.10 -7.04 6.78
N THR A 177 15.25 -7.28 5.79
CA THR A 177 15.69 -7.84 4.50
C THR A 177 16.66 -6.90 3.79
N ALA A 178 16.37 -5.59 3.73
CA ALA A 178 17.27 -4.60 3.13
C ALA A 178 18.61 -4.51 3.89
N HIS A 179 18.57 -4.53 5.23
CA HIS A 179 19.77 -4.55 6.08
C HIS A 179 20.66 -5.76 5.78
N LYS A 180 20.08 -6.98 5.74
CA LYS A 180 20.82 -8.22 5.41
C LYS A 180 21.43 -8.19 4.00
N MET A 181 20.69 -7.66 3.02
CA MET A 181 21.23 -7.47 1.67
C MET A 181 22.41 -6.49 1.68
N GLN A 182 22.31 -5.39 2.43
CA GLN A 182 23.37 -4.41 2.57
C GLN A 182 24.62 -4.98 3.27
N GLU A 183 24.43 -5.87 4.25
CA GLU A 183 25.52 -6.54 4.98
C GLU A 183 26.30 -7.46 4.02
N GLN A 184 25.57 -8.24 3.23
CA GLN A 184 26.17 -9.12 2.22
C GLN A 184 26.93 -8.37 1.14
N THR A 185 26.41 -7.24 0.66
CA THR A 185 27.10 -6.43 -0.36
C THR A 185 28.34 -5.74 0.23
N HIS A 186 28.26 -5.26 1.48
CA HIS A 186 29.38 -4.68 2.20
C HIS A 186 30.53 -5.67 2.38
N ASP A 187 30.26 -6.89 2.85
CA ASP A 187 31.28 -7.94 3.03
C ASP A 187 32.03 -8.25 1.73
N GLN A 188 31.31 -8.28 0.60
CA GLN A 188 31.90 -8.51 -0.72
C GLN A 188 32.76 -7.33 -1.20
N VAL A 189 32.36 -6.10 -0.90
CA VAL A 189 33.17 -4.90 -1.16
C VAL A 189 34.44 -4.91 -0.32
N GLU A 190 34.37 -5.33 0.95
CA GLU A 190 35.54 -5.48 1.81
C GLU A 190 36.54 -6.51 1.23
N GLN A 191 36.05 -7.64 0.74
CA GLN A 191 36.87 -8.65 0.06
C GLN A 191 37.57 -8.09 -1.18
N LEU A 192 36.87 -7.29 -2.00
CA LEU A 192 37.44 -6.61 -3.16
C LEU A 192 38.51 -5.59 -2.75
N LYS A 193 38.30 -4.86 -1.66
CA LYS A 193 39.31 -3.95 -1.08
C LYS A 193 40.56 -4.72 -0.68
N ILE A 194 40.44 -5.84 0.03
CA ILE A 194 41.58 -6.68 0.43
C ILE A 194 42.35 -7.17 -0.79
N GLN A 195 41.66 -7.68 -1.81
CA GLN A 195 42.25 -8.14 -3.07
C GLN A 195 43.04 -7.02 -3.75
N LEU A 196 42.45 -5.82 -3.87
CA LEU A 196 43.09 -4.67 -4.48
C LEU A 196 44.30 -4.18 -3.67
N GLN A 197 44.22 -4.20 -2.34
CA GLN A 197 45.32 -3.83 -1.44
C GLN A 197 46.51 -4.81 -1.53
N LYS A 198 46.24 -6.12 -1.64
CA LYS A 198 47.30 -7.14 -1.68
C LYS A 198 47.94 -7.29 -3.05
N THR A 199 47.16 -7.17 -4.13
CA THR A 199 47.61 -7.49 -5.49
C THR A 199 47.77 -6.28 -6.40
N GLY A 200 47.21 -5.12 -6.03
CA GLY A 200 47.25 -3.89 -6.82
C GLY A 200 46.36 -3.87 -8.07
N LYS A 201 45.61 -4.95 -8.33
CA LYS A 201 44.71 -5.06 -9.49
C LYS A 201 43.50 -5.97 -9.21
N LEU A 202 42.38 -5.67 -9.86
CA LEU A 202 41.20 -6.54 -9.88
C LEU A 202 41.27 -7.54 -11.03
N ARG A 203 40.86 -8.78 -10.79
CA ARG A 203 40.77 -9.85 -11.79
C ARG A 203 39.46 -9.71 -12.58
N PHE A 204 39.31 -10.50 -13.65
CA PHE A 204 38.06 -10.56 -14.42
C PHE A 204 36.86 -10.97 -13.55
N GLU A 205 37.04 -11.98 -12.71
CA GLU A 205 36.05 -12.45 -11.72
C GLU A 205 35.61 -11.33 -10.76
N ASP A 206 36.57 -10.49 -10.34
CA ASP A 206 36.32 -9.37 -9.42
C ASP A 206 35.53 -8.24 -10.12
N ILE A 207 35.74 -8.03 -11.43
CA ILE A 207 34.96 -7.10 -12.25
C ILE A 207 33.52 -7.58 -12.43
N ASP A 208 33.31 -8.89 -12.63
CA ASP A 208 31.96 -9.46 -12.71
C ASP A 208 31.26 -9.48 -11.35
N LEU A 209 31.99 -9.62 -10.25
CA LEU A 209 31.47 -9.38 -8.90
C LEU A 209 31.01 -7.92 -8.72
N LEU A 210 31.82 -6.94 -9.13
CA LEU A 210 31.42 -5.52 -9.10
C LEU A 210 30.13 -5.23 -9.87
N LYS A 211 29.93 -5.86 -11.05
CA LYS A 211 28.66 -5.73 -11.79
C LYS A 211 27.46 -6.24 -11.01
N ARG A 212 27.62 -7.38 -10.31
CA ARG A 212 26.54 -7.95 -9.48
C ARG A 212 26.26 -7.05 -8.28
N LEU A 213 27.30 -6.55 -7.62
CA LEU A 213 27.19 -5.59 -6.53
C LEU A 213 26.48 -4.30 -6.94
N GLU A 214 26.74 -3.77 -8.14
CA GLU A 214 26.01 -2.61 -8.68
C GLU A 214 24.49 -2.91 -8.80
N ILE A 215 24.12 -4.11 -9.24
CA ILE A 215 22.71 -4.51 -9.38
C ILE A 215 22.07 -4.70 -7.99
N GLU A 216 22.76 -5.38 -7.08
CA GLU A 216 22.29 -5.60 -5.70
C GLU A 216 22.11 -4.28 -4.96
N GLN A 217 23.04 -3.32 -5.13
CA GLN A 217 22.92 -1.98 -4.53
C GLN A 217 21.70 -1.22 -5.07
N ARG A 218 21.42 -1.30 -6.37
CA ARG A 218 20.20 -0.70 -6.96
C ARG A 218 18.93 -1.36 -6.44
N GLN A 219 18.94 -2.67 -6.20
CA GLN A 219 17.80 -3.38 -5.61
C GLN A 219 17.57 -2.94 -4.16
N ILE A 220 18.64 -2.75 -3.37
CA ILE A 220 18.55 -2.20 -2.01
C ILE A 220 17.96 -0.79 -2.07
N ASN A 221 18.48 0.06 -2.96
CA ASN A 221 17.99 1.42 -3.14
C ASN A 221 16.49 1.45 -3.54
N ALA A 222 16.08 0.64 -4.51
CA ALA A 222 14.68 0.54 -4.90
C ALA A 222 13.78 0.06 -3.75
N ARG A 223 14.20 -0.95 -2.97
CA ARG A 223 13.42 -1.41 -1.81
C ARG A 223 13.25 -0.31 -0.75
N LEU A 224 14.26 0.51 -0.53
CA LEU A 224 14.20 1.59 0.44
C LEU A 224 13.37 2.77 -0.09
N SER A 225 13.63 3.22 -1.32
CA SER A 225 13.25 4.55 -1.80
C SER A 225 12.39 4.59 -3.07
N HIS A 226 11.98 3.45 -3.65
CA HIS A 226 11.14 3.48 -4.86
C HIS A 226 9.84 4.26 -4.62
N PRO A 227 9.46 5.22 -5.49
CA PRO A 227 8.37 6.16 -5.21
C PRO A 227 6.99 5.53 -4.97
N GLU A 228 6.73 4.36 -5.55
CA GLU A 228 5.42 3.68 -5.45
C GLU A 228 5.45 2.42 -4.59
N GLU A 229 6.62 1.77 -4.47
CA GLU A 229 6.74 0.42 -3.91
C GLU A 229 7.84 0.31 -2.84
N GLY A 230 8.58 1.38 -2.59
CA GLY A 230 9.63 1.40 -1.57
C GLY A 230 9.06 1.49 -0.15
N LEU A 231 9.91 1.21 0.83
CA LEU A 231 9.60 1.35 2.25
C LEU A 231 9.12 2.76 2.60
N THR A 232 9.71 3.81 2.01
CA THR A 232 9.25 5.20 2.21
C THR A 232 7.79 5.38 1.76
N ALA A 233 7.45 4.94 0.54
CA ALA A 233 6.10 5.07 -0.01
C ALA A 233 5.06 4.32 0.83
N HIS A 234 5.38 3.10 1.27
CA HIS A 234 4.49 2.34 2.14
C HIS A 234 4.34 2.99 3.52
N THR A 235 5.42 3.56 4.07
CA THR A 235 5.38 4.28 5.36
C THR A 235 4.47 5.50 5.29
N GLU A 236 4.55 6.26 4.20
CA GLU A 236 3.68 7.41 3.94
C GLU A 236 2.22 6.99 3.75
N GLU A 237 1.96 5.86 3.09
CA GLU A 237 0.61 5.34 2.92
C GLU A 237 -0.03 4.94 4.26
N ILE A 238 0.73 4.30 5.18
CA ILE A 238 0.21 4.00 6.53
C ILE A 238 -0.07 5.30 7.30
N LEU A 239 0.81 6.30 7.23
CA LEU A 239 0.59 7.62 7.85
C LEU A 239 -0.67 8.31 7.31
N LYS A 240 -0.89 8.23 6.00
CA LYS A 240 -2.10 8.72 5.33
C LYS A 240 -3.33 7.95 5.80
N GLU A 241 -3.26 6.62 5.90
CA GLU A 241 -4.36 5.79 6.40
C GLU A 241 -4.71 6.11 7.87
N LEU A 242 -3.73 6.35 8.75
CA LEU A 242 -3.96 6.79 10.13
C LEU A 242 -4.79 8.08 10.16
N LYS A 243 -4.38 9.08 9.39
CA LYS A 243 -5.05 10.38 9.32
C LYS A 243 -6.45 10.26 8.72
N GLN A 244 -6.59 9.58 7.59
CA GLN A 244 -7.86 9.38 6.90
C GLN A 244 -8.87 8.63 7.78
N ASN A 245 -8.41 7.64 8.53
CA ASN A 245 -9.28 6.86 9.42
C ASN A 245 -9.47 7.50 10.80
N LYS A 246 -8.93 8.70 11.03
CA LYS A 246 -8.97 9.42 12.32
C LYS A 246 -8.50 8.55 13.49
N ILE A 247 -7.47 7.73 13.27
CA ILE A 247 -6.84 6.91 14.30
C ILE A 247 -5.85 7.78 15.08
N ASN A 248 -6.02 7.84 16.39
CA ASN A 248 -5.10 8.56 17.28
C ASN A 248 -4.09 7.58 17.88
N ASP A 249 -2.98 7.39 17.17
CA ASP A 249 -1.83 6.60 17.63
C ASP A 249 -0.54 7.41 17.41
N PRO A 250 -0.19 8.33 18.33
CA PRO A 250 0.96 9.21 18.18
C PRO A 250 2.28 8.44 18.19
N GLU A 251 2.34 7.27 18.85
CA GLU A 251 3.54 6.46 18.88
C GLU A 251 3.79 5.79 17.52
N MET A 252 2.75 5.22 16.90
CA MET A 252 2.86 4.66 15.55
C MET A 252 3.23 5.73 14.54
N GLU A 253 2.61 6.91 14.63
CA GLU A 253 2.95 8.05 13.78
C GLU A 253 4.42 8.44 13.94
N GLN A 254 4.92 8.56 15.17
CA GLN A 254 6.31 8.91 15.43
C GLN A 254 7.28 7.87 14.87
N ARG A 255 7.00 6.57 15.04
CA ARG A 255 7.83 5.48 14.50
C ARG A 255 7.90 5.51 12.98
N LEU A 256 6.74 5.62 12.32
CA LEU A 256 6.67 5.68 10.86
C LEU A 256 7.42 6.91 10.32
N ARG A 257 7.25 8.08 10.95
CA ARG A 257 8.02 9.29 10.60
C ARG A 257 9.52 9.11 10.80
N GLY A 258 9.93 8.42 11.86
CA GLY A 258 11.32 8.05 12.11
C GLY A 258 11.90 7.20 10.98
N ILE A 259 11.20 6.14 10.57
CA ILE A 259 11.59 5.28 9.44
C ILE A 259 11.73 6.10 8.15
N ALA A 260 10.72 6.90 7.81
CA ALA A 260 10.74 7.70 6.58
C ALA A 260 11.88 8.73 6.57
N THR A 261 12.14 9.37 7.72
CA THR A 261 13.21 10.37 7.85
C THR A 261 14.58 9.73 7.67
N GLU A 262 14.83 8.61 8.32
CA GLU A 262 16.14 7.94 8.23
C GLU A 262 16.38 7.39 6.81
N ILE A 263 15.37 6.79 6.17
CA ILE A 263 15.51 6.35 4.78
C ILE A 263 15.78 7.54 3.85
N ALA A 264 15.13 8.70 4.07
CA ALA A 264 15.38 9.90 3.28
C ALA A 264 16.83 10.40 3.42
N ILE A 265 17.40 10.38 4.63
CA ILE A 265 18.81 10.71 4.87
C ILE A 265 19.73 9.75 4.08
N LEU A 266 19.47 8.45 4.15
CA LEU A 266 20.24 7.45 3.40
C LEU A 266 20.16 7.67 1.89
N GLN A 267 18.99 8.02 1.38
CA GLN A 267 18.75 8.31 -0.04
C GLN A 267 19.47 9.57 -0.53
N GLU A 268 19.59 10.59 0.32
CA GLU A 268 20.27 11.84 -0.03
C GLU A 268 21.80 11.71 0.06
N ASP A 269 22.30 11.16 1.17
CA ASP A 269 23.72 11.26 1.51
C ASP A 269 24.56 10.06 1.06
N HIS A 270 24.00 8.84 1.10
CA HIS A 270 24.79 7.61 1.01
C HIS A 270 24.51 6.77 -0.24
N LEU A 271 23.25 6.41 -0.51
CA LEU A 271 22.88 5.46 -1.57
C LEU A 271 23.37 5.87 -2.97
N PRO A 272 23.20 7.13 -3.43
CA PRO A 272 23.68 7.56 -4.74
C PRO A 272 25.21 7.52 -4.84
N THR A 273 25.89 7.85 -3.74
CA THR A 273 27.35 7.85 -3.66
C THR A 273 27.90 6.42 -3.82
N ILE A 274 27.29 5.43 -3.15
CA ILE A 274 27.70 4.02 -3.27
C ILE A 274 27.57 3.56 -4.73
N GLU A 275 26.42 3.80 -5.38
CA GLU A 275 26.21 3.40 -6.77
C GLU A 275 27.22 4.03 -7.74
N GLN A 276 27.53 5.32 -7.54
CA GLN A 276 28.52 6.04 -8.34
C GLN A 276 29.93 5.48 -8.15
N GLU A 277 30.35 5.22 -6.92
CA GLU A 277 31.71 4.73 -6.62
C GLU A 277 31.93 3.29 -7.09
N LEU A 278 30.94 2.41 -6.96
CA LEU A 278 30.99 1.06 -7.53
C LEU A 278 31.09 1.10 -9.06
N THR A 279 30.26 1.93 -9.71
CA THR A 279 30.29 2.14 -11.17
C THR A 279 31.63 2.68 -11.65
N ASN A 280 32.19 3.66 -10.94
CA ASN A 280 33.49 4.24 -11.25
C ASN A 280 34.60 3.19 -11.11
N THR A 281 34.59 2.42 -10.02
CA THR A 281 35.56 1.34 -9.78
C THR A 281 35.53 0.32 -10.91
N ARG A 282 34.33 -0.11 -11.34
CA ARG A 282 34.20 -1.07 -12.44
C ARG A 282 34.74 -0.50 -13.76
N LYS A 283 34.41 0.74 -14.12
CA LYS A 283 34.89 1.39 -15.36
C LYS A 283 36.40 1.52 -15.38
N MET A 284 37.01 1.88 -14.24
CA MET A 284 38.46 1.96 -14.10
C MET A 284 39.12 0.58 -14.27
N ALA A 285 38.57 -0.45 -13.62
CA ALA A 285 39.07 -1.82 -13.69
C ALA A 285 38.95 -2.45 -15.09
N GLN A 286 37.85 -2.18 -15.81
CA GLN A 286 37.66 -2.64 -17.20
C GLN A 286 38.70 -2.05 -18.15
N THR A 287 38.94 -0.74 -18.03
CA THR A 287 39.94 -0.03 -18.84
C THR A 287 41.34 -0.62 -18.64
N LYS A 288 41.69 -0.96 -17.38
CA LYS A 288 42.98 -1.53 -16.99
C LYS A 288 43.16 -2.98 -17.48
N ASN A 289 42.09 -3.77 -17.52
CA ASN A 289 42.11 -5.14 -18.02
C ASN A 289 41.93 -5.24 -19.55
N GLY A 290 41.98 -4.12 -20.29
CA GLY A 290 41.91 -4.11 -21.75
C GLY A 290 40.54 -4.48 -22.33
N LEU A 291 39.50 -4.51 -21.50
CA LEU A 291 38.12 -4.75 -21.88
C LEU A 291 37.49 -3.41 -22.25
N LYS A 292 37.62 -2.99 -23.50
CA LYS A 292 36.90 -1.82 -24.00
C LYS A 292 35.38 -2.10 -23.99
N PRO A 293 34.53 -1.10 -23.65
CA PRO A 293 33.12 -1.15 -24.01
C PRO A 293 33.03 -1.25 -25.53
N GLU A 294 32.13 -2.08 -26.05
CA GLU A 294 31.75 -2.03 -27.47
C GLU A 294 31.03 -0.69 -27.74
N ASP A 295 31.79 0.37 -28.00
CA ASP A 295 31.40 1.42 -28.94
C ASP A 295 32.63 2.22 -29.43
N ASN A 296 32.55 2.66 -30.68
CA ASN A 296 33.66 3.12 -31.52
C ASN A 296 34.37 4.39 -31.03
N GLY A 297 35.71 4.33 -30.95
CA GLY A 297 36.55 5.51 -30.79
C GLY A 297 38.00 5.17 -30.47
N GLU A 298 38.88 5.31 -31.46
CA GLU A 298 40.33 5.23 -31.25
C GLU A 298 40.81 6.45 -30.45
N GLU A 299 41.03 6.29 -29.15
CA GLU A 299 41.80 7.26 -28.37
C GLU A 299 43.08 6.62 -27.82
N LYS A 300 44.21 7.26 -28.18
CA LYS A 300 45.57 6.82 -27.92
C LYS A 300 45.90 6.95 -26.43
N LEU A 301 46.30 5.83 -25.82
CA LEU A 301 46.83 5.78 -24.46
C LEU A 301 48.13 6.60 -24.32
N LYS A 302 48.14 7.54 -23.37
CA LYS A 302 49.36 8.10 -22.77
C LYS A 302 49.66 7.38 -21.45
N PRO A 303 50.94 7.25 -21.04
CA PRO A 303 51.37 6.36 -19.96
C PRO A 303 51.28 6.99 -18.56
N ASP A 304 51.07 6.10 -17.57
CA ASP A 304 51.40 6.19 -16.13
C ASP A 304 50.88 7.39 -15.30
N LYS A 305 49.68 7.24 -14.75
CA LYS A 305 49.35 7.62 -13.37
C LYS A 305 48.91 6.35 -12.62
N PRO A 306 49.10 6.23 -11.29
CA PRO A 306 48.76 5.02 -10.55
C PRO A 306 47.23 4.96 -10.33
N VAL A 307 46.50 4.53 -11.36
CA VAL A 307 45.04 4.31 -11.35
C VAL A 307 44.59 3.38 -10.20
N SER A 308 45.48 2.55 -9.64
CA SER A 308 45.20 1.73 -8.46
C SER A 308 44.90 2.54 -7.19
N ARG A 309 45.39 3.78 -7.07
CA ARG A 309 45.04 4.66 -5.93
C ARG A 309 43.60 5.15 -6.03
N ASP A 310 43.13 5.42 -7.25
CA ASP A 310 41.78 5.94 -7.48
C ASP A 310 40.73 4.83 -7.34
N GLU A 311 41.00 3.62 -7.84
CA GLU A 311 40.17 2.42 -7.61
C GLU A 311 40.04 2.12 -6.10
N LYS A 312 41.14 2.23 -5.36
CA LYS A 312 41.16 1.99 -3.92
C LYS A 312 40.38 3.05 -3.16
N ALA A 313 40.55 4.32 -3.51
CA ALA A 313 39.82 5.42 -2.88
C ALA A 313 38.30 5.36 -3.16
N ALA A 314 37.91 4.95 -4.37
CA ALA A 314 36.50 4.75 -4.73
C ALA A 314 35.87 3.62 -3.90
N LEU A 315 36.52 2.45 -3.82
CA LEU A 315 36.05 1.34 -2.97
C LEU A 315 36.03 1.71 -1.48
N GLU A 316 37.02 2.46 -0.98
CA GLU A 316 37.00 2.95 0.40
C GLU A 316 35.83 3.90 0.68
N ARG A 317 35.47 4.77 -0.28
CA ARG A 317 34.28 5.62 -0.14
C ARG A 317 32.99 4.81 -0.20
N ALA A 318 32.88 3.83 -1.11
CA ALA A 318 31.73 2.95 -1.19
C ALA A 318 31.52 2.20 0.13
N ASP A 319 32.57 1.57 0.65
CA ASP A 319 32.58 0.83 1.91
C ASP A 319 32.18 1.70 3.11
N ASN A 320 32.77 2.89 3.27
CA ASN A 320 32.39 3.80 4.37
C ASN A 320 30.91 4.21 4.30
N ASN A 321 30.37 4.46 3.10
CA ASN A 321 28.96 4.80 2.94
C ASN A 321 28.06 3.58 3.18
N GLN A 322 28.48 2.37 2.76
CA GLN A 322 27.75 1.13 3.05
C GLN A 322 27.72 0.83 4.55
N GLN A 323 28.81 1.09 5.27
CA GLN A 323 28.84 0.98 6.73
C GLN A 323 27.87 1.98 7.38
N ALA A 324 27.83 3.23 6.91
CA ALA A 324 26.86 4.21 7.42
C ALA A 324 25.41 3.75 7.21
N VAL A 325 25.09 3.18 6.03
CA VAL A 325 23.77 2.57 5.76
C VAL A 325 23.49 1.41 6.74
N LEU A 326 24.47 0.54 6.99
CA LEU A 326 24.31 -0.57 7.94
C LEU A 326 24.04 -0.08 9.35
N ASP A 327 24.80 0.90 9.82
CA ASP A 327 24.66 1.46 11.16
C ASP A 327 23.26 2.08 11.34
N SER A 328 22.81 2.90 10.38
CA SER A 328 21.47 3.50 10.40
C SER A 328 20.35 2.46 10.36
N LEU A 329 20.42 1.49 9.43
CA LEU A 329 19.41 0.44 9.31
C LEU A 329 19.39 -0.46 10.55
N GLY A 330 20.55 -0.80 11.10
CA GLY A 330 20.69 -1.60 12.31
C GLY A 330 20.16 -0.89 13.56
N GLU A 331 20.43 0.41 13.70
CA GLU A 331 19.89 1.22 14.80
C GLU A 331 18.37 1.32 14.73
N LEU A 332 17.81 1.59 13.54
CA LEU A 332 16.35 1.58 13.33
C LEU A 332 15.74 0.24 13.72
N LEU A 333 16.32 -0.88 13.26
CA LEU A 333 15.82 -2.22 13.57
C LEU A 333 15.91 -2.54 15.06
N ALA A 334 16.96 -2.11 15.76
CA ALA A 334 17.09 -2.29 17.20
C ALA A 334 15.97 -1.55 17.95
N GLN A 335 15.73 -0.27 17.61
CA GLN A 335 14.67 0.54 18.20
C GLN A 335 13.27 -0.05 17.93
N LEU A 336 13.03 -0.51 16.70
CA LEU A 336 11.74 -1.09 16.30
C LEU A 336 11.51 -2.48 16.91
N SER A 337 12.57 -3.28 17.06
CA SER A 337 12.53 -4.58 17.72
C SER A 337 12.14 -4.43 19.19
N GLU A 338 12.83 -3.57 19.94
CA GLU A 338 12.51 -3.31 21.36
C GLU A 338 11.04 -2.92 21.53
N TRP A 339 10.53 -2.08 20.64
CA TRP A 339 9.12 -1.71 20.63
C TRP A 339 8.18 -2.88 20.30
N ARG A 340 8.49 -3.70 19.27
CA ARG A 340 7.66 -4.86 18.89
C ARG A 340 7.49 -5.80 20.10
N HIS A 341 8.56 -6.06 20.83
CA HIS A 341 8.51 -6.85 22.08
C HIS A 341 7.58 -6.21 23.12
N HIS A 342 7.66 -4.88 23.33
CA HIS A 342 6.79 -4.18 24.27
C HIS A 342 5.30 -4.23 23.87
N ARG A 343 4.99 -4.05 22.58
CA ARG A 343 3.62 -4.13 22.08
C ARG A 343 3.07 -5.55 22.22
N ASP A 344 3.84 -6.55 21.86
CA ASP A 344 3.38 -7.94 21.91
C ASP A 344 3.05 -8.37 23.35
N LEU A 345 3.85 -7.94 24.34
CA LEU A 345 3.52 -8.11 25.76
C LEU A 345 2.23 -7.39 26.16
N THR A 346 2.09 -6.13 25.77
CA THR A 346 0.89 -5.33 26.12
C THR A 346 -0.37 -5.90 25.48
N GLY A 347 -0.26 -6.37 24.23
CA GLY A 347 -1.32 -7.07 23.52
C GLY A 347 -1.69 -8.38 24.20
N GLU A 348 -0.71 -9.20 24.58
CA GLU A 348 -0.96 -10.46 25.30
C GLU A 348 -1.65 -10.22 26.65
N VAL A 349 -1.20 -9.23 27.42
CA VAL A 349 -1.86 -8.83 28.67
C VAL A 349 -3.31 -8.39 28.42
N ARG A 350 -3.55 -7.57 27.39
CA ARG A 350 -4.90 -7.07 27.06
C ARG A 350 -5.82 -8.20 26.62
N ASP A 351 -5.35 -9.10 25.77
CA ASP A 351 -6.08 -10.30 25.36
C ASP A 351 -6.42 -11.19 26.55
N LEU A 352 -5.52 -11.33 27.52
CA LEU A 352 -5.78 -12.05 28.76
C LEU A 352 -6.88 -11.38 29.58
N ILE A 353 -6.84 -10.05 29.71
CA ILE A 353 -7.87 -9.28 30.42
C ILE A 353 -9.23 -9.45 29.73
N ASP A 354 -9.33 -9.22 28.43
CA ASP A 354 -10.58 -9.31 27.66
C ASP A 354 -11.17 -10.73 27.73
N THR A 355 -10.32 -11.75 27.63
CA THR A 355 -10.73 -13.16 27.78
C THR A 355 -11.21 -13.45 29.19
N GLN A 356 -10.54 -12.92 30.22
CA GLN A 356 -10.95 -13.09 31.62
C GLN A 356 -12.28 -12.40 31.91
N GLU A 357 -12.52 -11.20 31.37
CA GLU A 357 -13.80 -10.52 31.48
C GLU A 357 -14.92 -11.29 30.81
N ALA A 358 -14.68 -11.87 29.63
CA ALA A 358 -15.63 -12.75 28.96
C ALA A 358 -15.94 -14.00 29.80
N ILE A 359 -14.91 -14.66 30.34
CA ILE A 359 -15.09 -15.81 31.25
C ILE A 359 -15.91 -15.40 32.48
N ASN A 360 -15.64 -14.24 33.09
CA ASN A 360 -16.37 -13.76 34.26
C ASN A 360 -17.85 -13.50 33.95
N ARG A 361 -18.16 -12.90 32.78
CA ARG A 361 -19.53 -12.70 32.31
C ARG A 361 -20.27 -14.02 32.10
N ASP A 362 -19.64 -14.95 31.39
CA ASP A 362 -20.22 -16.28 31.11
C ASP A 362 -20.42 -17.08 32.42
N THR A 363 -19.47 -16.95 33.36
CA THR A 363 -19.55 -17.59 34.68
C THR A 363 -20.75 -17.05 35.46
N ALA A 364 -20.97 -15.73 35.44
CA ALA A 364 -22.11 -15.12 36.10
C ALA A 364 -23.44 -15.57 35.48
N GLU A 365 -23.51 -15.73 34.15
CA GLU A 365 -24.72 -16.19 33.47
C GLU A 365 -25.03 -17.67 33.78
N VAL A 366 -24.04 -18.56 33.64
CA VAL A 366 -24.19 -19.99 33.94
C VAL A 366 -24.45 -20.20 35.44
N GLY A 367 -23.76 -19.43 36.29
CA GLY A 367 -23.95 -19.45 37.74
C GLY A 367 -25.39 -19.13 38.13
N ARG A 368 -26.04 -18.13 37.51
CA ARG A 368 -27.46 -17.82 37.77
C ARG A 368 -28.41 -18.99 37.47
N LYS A 369 -28.09 -19.83 36.48
CA LYS A 369 -28.91 -20.98 36.05
C LYS A 369 -28.68 -22.23 36.90
N THR A 370 -27.47 -22.37 37.46
CA THR A 370 -27.01 -23.55 38.18
C THR A 370 -26.98 -23.37 39.70
N PHE A 371 -27.11 -22.14 40.20
CA PHE A 371 -27.07 -21.82 41.63
C PHE A 371 -28.09 -22.64 42.44
N GLY A 372 -27.62 -23.33 43.48
CA GLY A 372 -28.45 -24.14 44.37
C GLY A 372 -28.86 -25.52 43.85
N LYS A 373 -28.55 -25.86 42.58
CA LYS A 373 -28.72 -27.22 42.04
C LYS A 373 -27.52 -28.08 42.39
N ARG A 374 -27.73 -29.37 42.65
CA ARG A 374 -26.62 -30.34 42.75
C ARG A 374 -26.26 -30.79 41.34
N GLU A 375 -25.02 -31.26 41.16
CA GLU A 375 -24.51 -31.72 39.86
C GLU A 375 -25.40 -32.76 39.17
N ARG A 376 -26.06 -33.62 39.96
CA ARG A 376 -27.01 -34.65 39.49
C ARG A 376 -28.36 -34.09 39.03
N ASP A 377 -28.68 -32.87 39.45
CA ASP A 377 -29.94 -32.18 39.15
C ASP A 377 -29.79 -31.18 37.98
N LEU A 378 -28.58 -31.10 37.39
CA LEU A 378 -28.29 -30.29 36.21
C LEU A 378 -28.74 -31.00 34.93
N THR A 379 -29.20 -30.22 33.96
CA THR A 379 -29.45 -30.73 32.61
C THR A 379 -28.12 -31.07 31.91
N PRO A 380 -28.12 -31.96 30.89
CA PRO A 380 -26.92 -32.24 30.10
C PRO A 380 -26.28 -30.98 29.48
N GLN A 381 -27.10 -29.99 29.11
CA GLN A 381 -26.61 -28.72 28.56
C GLN A 381 -25.89 -27.88 29.63
N GLU A 382 -26.46 -27.75 30.83
CA GLU A 382 -25.83 -27.02 31.95
C GLU A 382 -24.51 -27.68 32.39
N GLN A 383 -24.44 -29.02 32.39
CA GLN A 383 -23.20 -29.76 32.65
C GLN A 383 -22.14 -29.48 31.58
N ALA A 384 -22.54 -29.47 30.29
CA ALA A 384 -21.63 -29.17 29.19
C ALA A 384 -21.12 -27.72 29.24
N ASP A 385 -21.98 -26.76 29.56
CA ASP A 385 -21.61 -25.34 29.68
C ASP A 385 -20.63 -25.11 30.84
N LEU A 386 -20.85 -25.74 32.00
CA LEU A 386 -19.90 -25.73 33.12
C LEU A 386 -18.56 -26.38 32.76
N ALA A 387 -18.58 -27.53 32.09
CA ALA A 387 -17.36 -28.23 31.67
C ALA A 387 -16.54 -27.39 30.68
N ARG A 388 -17.20 -26.74 29.71
CA ARG A 388 -16.55 -25.81 28.77
C ARG A 388 -15.96 -24.60 29.47
N LEU A 389 -16.67 -24.05 30.46
CA LEU A 389 -16.19 -22.90 31.21
C LEU A 389 -14.96 -23.26 32.07
N ALA A 390 -14.97 -24.44 32.70
CA ALA A 390 -13.82 -24.97 33.43
C ALA A 390 -12.60 -25.21 32.51
N ASP A 391 -12.82 -25.75 31.30
CA ASP A 391 -11.76 -25.92 30.30
C ASP A 391 -11.18 -24.57 29.85
N ARG A 392 -12.03 -23.57 29.57
CA ARG A 392 -11.60 -22.21 29.23
C ARG A 392 -10.81 -21.56 30.35
N GLN A 393 -11.24 -21.68 31.60
CA GLN A 393 -10.49 -21.19 32.77
C GLN A 393 -9.12 -21.87 32.91
N ARG A 394 -9.03 -23.19 32.73
CA ARG A 394 -7.75 -23.90 32.78
C ARG A 394 -6.79 -23.44 31.68
N LYS A 395 -7.28 -23.28 30.46
CA LYS A 395 -6.49 -22.74 29.33
C LYS A 395 -6.02 -21.31 29.61
N GLN A 396 -6.88 -20.48 30.18
CA GLN A 396 -6.52 -19.11 30.55
C GLN A 396 -5.41 -19.08 31.62
N SER A 397 -5.52 -19.93 32.65
CA SER A 397 -4.48 -20.06 33.68
C SER A 397 -3.13 -20.47 33.07
N ALA A 398 -3.12 -21.43 32.14
CA ALA A 398 -1.89 -21.83 31.47
C ALA A 398 -1.25 -20.69 30.67
N ARG A 399 -2.05 -19.85 30.00
CA ARG A 399 -1.54 -18.66 29.29
C ARG A 399 -0.97 -17.61 30.24
N VAL A 400 -1.59 -17.41 31.42
CA VAL A 400 -1.06 -16.51 32.46
C VAL A 400 0.29 -17.04 32.98
N ASP A 401 0.40 -18.35 33.21
CA ASP A 401 1.66 -18.98 33.64
C ASP A 401 2.76 -18.81 32.58
N ASP A 402 2.43 -18.95 31.30
CA ASP A 402 3.39 -18.77 30.21
C ASP A 402 3.81 -17.30 30.05
N LEU A 403 2.88 -16.34 30.16
CA LEU A 403 3.22 -14.91 30.22
C LEU A 403 4.12 -14.60 31.42
N SER A 404 3.87 -15.20 32.59
CA SER A 404 4.70 -15.04 33.78
C SER A 404 6.15 -15.50 33.54
N LYS A 405 6.35 -16.61 32.81
CA LYS A 405 7.68 -17.08 32.40
C LYS A 405 8.35 -16.13 31.42
N ASN A 406 7.60 -15.61 30.44
CA ASN A 406 8.12 -14.61 29.49
C ASN A 406 8.59 -13.35 30.21
N PHE A 407 7.82 -12.86 31.19
CA PHE A 407 8.25 -11.73 32.04
C PHE A 407 9.54 -12.04 32.80
N GLU A 408 9.72 -13.24 33.36
CA GLU A 408 10.98 -13.61 34.02
C GLU A 408 12.18 -13.61 33.06
N GLU A 409 12.00 -14.08 31.82
CA GLU A 409 13.07 -14.09 30.83
C GLU A 409 13.46 -12.68 30.39
N ILE A 410 12.47 -11.82 30.11
CA ILE A 410 12.70 -10.43 29.71
C ILE A 410 13.33 -9.63 30.85
N THR A 411 12.89 -9.86 32.09
CA THR A 411 13.49 -9.24 33.29
C THR A 411 14.97 -9.56 33.38
N LYS A 412 15.38 -10.81 33.17
CA LYS A 412 16.81 -11.22 33.17
C LYS A 412 17.63 -10.53 32.07
N GLN A 413 17.03 -10.25 30.92
CA GLN A 413 17.71 -9.52 29.86
C GLN A 413 17.86 -8.03 30.23
N LEU A 414 16.81 -7.44 30.81
CA LEU A 414 16.78 -6.03 31.22
C LEU A 414 17.63 -5.73 32.45
N GLU A 415 17.91 -6.69 33.33
CA GLU A 415 18.82 -6.49 34.48
C GLU A 415 20.19 -5.92 34.07
N LYS A 416 20.63 -6.17 32.84
CA LYS A 416 21.93 -5.70 32.32
C LYS A 416 21.85 -4.35 31.62
N THR A 417 20.71 -4.03 31.00
CA THR A 417 20.55 -2.85 30.14
C THR A 417 19.71 -1.75 30.79
N SER A 418 18.69 -2.11 31.58
CA SER A 418 17.79 -1.19 32.29
C SER A 418 17.27 -1.80 33.61
N PRO A 419 18.00 -1.64 34.72
CA PRO A 419 17.63 -2.20 36.03
C PRO A 419 16.26 -1.72 36.54
N THR A 420 15.92 -0.46 36.27
CA THR A 420 14.62 0.11 36.68
C THR A 420 13.45 -0.54 35.94
N ALA A 421 13.60 -0.85 34.65
CA ALA A 421 12.57 -1.54 33.89
C ALA A 421 12.41 -3.01 34.35
N ALA A 422 13.51 -3.65 34.72
CA ALA A 422 13.49 -5.00 35.29
C ALA A 422 12.72 -5.04 36.63
N GLU A 423 12.89 -4.04 37.49
CA GLU A 423 12.15 -3.96 38.76
C GLU A 423 10.64 -3.79 38.54
N ILE A 424 10.23 -2.95 37.58
CA ILE A 424 8.82 -2.76 37.21
C ILE A 424 8.20 -4.06 36.69
N LEU A 425 8.90 -4.79 35.81
CA LEU A 425 8.39 -6.07 35.30
C LEU A 425 8.34 -7.16 36.37
N THR A 426 9.27 -7.13 37.33
CA THR A 426 9.26 -8.05 38.47
C THR A 426 8.01 -7.82 39.33
N ASP A 427 7.68 -6.57 39.63
CA ASP A 427 6.49 -6.18 40.38
C ASP A 427 5.20 -6.55 39.61
N ALA A 428 5.16 -6.26 38.30
CA ALA A 428 4.04 -6.65 37.44
C ALA A 428 3.83 -8.18 37.40
N ASN A 429 4.92 -8.95 37.35
CA ASN A 429 4.85 -10.41 37.37
C ASN A 429 4.39 -10.96 38.73
N ALA A 430 4.73 -10.28 39.83
CA ALA A 430 4.23 -10.63 41.16
C ALA A 430 2.71 -10.41 41.27
N HIS A 431 2.15 -9.46 40.52
CA HIS A 431 0.70 -9.23 40.44
C HIS A 431 -0.05 -10.21 39.53
N LEU A 432 0.63 -10.91 38.62
CA LEU A 432 0.04 -11.95 37.78
C LEU A 432 -0.13 -13.30 38.51
N ARG A 433 0.68 -13.55 39.55
CA ARG A 433 0.68 -14.75 40.38
C ARG A 433 -0.25 -14.60 41.58
#